data_AF-A0AAZ3QKS1-F1
#
_entry.id   AF-A0AAZ3QKS1-F1
#
_cell.length_a   1.000
_cell.length_b   1.000
_cell.length_c   1.000
_cell.angle_alpha   90.00
_cell.angle_beta   90.00
_cell.angle_gamma   90.00
#
_symmetry.space_group_name_H-M   'P 1'
#
loop_
_entity.id
_entity.type
_entity.pdbx_description
1 polymer ?
#
loop_
_entity_poly.entity_id
_entity_poly.type
_entity_poly.pdbx_seq_one_letter_code
_entity_poly.pdbx_strand_id
1 'polypeptide(L)'
;CSCCRPVNSHSRTTAPRNIRVVLRTLTQHTSRLCKGYLTKKESDGVLPQMTWPPQSPHLNLIEMVWDELDSRVKEKQPTSA
;
A
#
# COMPACT_ATOMS: atom_id res chain seq x y z
N CYS A 1 -8.86 11.73 51.59
CA CYS A 1 -9.19 12.11 50.20
C CYS A 1 -8.11 11.57 49.27
N SER A 2 -8.27 10.33 48.79
CA SER A 2 -7.20 9.58 48.12
C SER A 2 -7.62 9.25 46.69
N CYS A 3 -7.61 10.22 45.78
CA CYS A 3 -7.92 9.97 44.37
C CYS A 3 -7.19 10.97 43.45
N CYS A 4 -5.86 11.07 43.56
CA CYS A 4 -5.04 11.68 42.52
C CYS A 4 -4.07 10.62 42.00
N ARG A 5 -4.49 9.82 41.02
CA ARG A 5 -3.58 9.08 40.14
C ARG A 5 -3.38 9.89 38.86
N PRO A 6 -2.15 10.09 38.37
CA PRO A 6 -1.94 10.72 37.09
C PRO A 6 -2.46 9.80 35.98
N VAL A 7 -3.41 10.29 35.19
CA VAL A 7 -3.79 9.68 33.91
C VAL A 7 -2.60 9.81 32.99
N ASN A 8 -1.93 8.70 32.70
CA ASN A 8 -0.91 8.63 31.68
C ASN A 8 -1.60 8.72 30.31
N SER A 9 -1.82 9.94 29.82
CA SER A 9 -2.56 10.24 28.58
C SER A 9 -1.71 10.06 27.32
N HIS A 10 -1.07 8.90 27.16
CA HIS A 10 -0.39 8.54 25.91
C HIS A 10 -0.70 7.10 25.47
N SER A 11 -1.93 6.66 25.68
CA SER A 11 -2.51 5.61 24.81
C SER A 11 -2.88 6.26 23.49
N ARG A 12 -1.88 6.55 22.64
CA ARG A 12 -2.14 6.83 21.24
C ARG A 12 -2.65 5.51 20.66
N THR A 13 -3.96 5.31 20.67
CA THR A 13 -4.62 4.17 20.04
C THR A 13 -4.35 4.28 18.55
N THR A 14 -3.23 3.74 18.10
CA THR A 14 -2.98 3.53 16.67
C THR A 14 -3.89 2.39 16.27
N ALA A 15 -5.15 2.71 15.98
CA ALA A 15 -6.02 1.80 15.26
C ALA A 15 -5.20 1.29 14.07
N PRO A 16 -4.99 -0.04 13.91
CA PRO A 16 -4.20 -0.55 12.82
C PRO A 16 -4.86 -0.06 11.53
N ARG A 17 -4.15 0.78 10.78
CA ARG A 17 -4.59 1.12 9.44
C ARG A 17 -4.67 -0.21 8.70
N ASN A 18 -5.84 -0.55 8.18
CA ASN A 18 -6.06 -1.77 7.40
C ASN A 18 -5.35 -1.66 6.03
N ILE A 19 -4.03 -1.54 6.07
CA ILE A 19 -3.16 -1.48 4.90
C ILE A 19 -3.04 -2.92 4.40
N ARG A 20 -3.65 -3.18 3.25
CA ARG A 20 -3.50 -4.44 2.53
C ARG A 20 -2.54 -4.21 1.38
N VAL A 21 -1.63 -5.15 1.17
CA VAL A 21 -0.76 -5.10 -0.01
C VAL A 21 -1.44 -5.84 -1.15
N VAL A 22 -1.55 -5.13 -2.27
CA VAL A 22 -2.03 -5.65 -3.55
C VAL A 22 -0.83 -5.72 -4.46
N LEU A 23 -0.38 -6.93 -4.78
CA LEU A 23 0.65 -7.13 -5.80
C LEU A 23 -0.05 -7.53 -7.10
N ARG A 24 0.06 -6.69 -8.14
CA ARG A 24 -0.38 -7.06 -9.48
C ARG A 24 0.37 -8.34 -9.86
N THR A 25 -0.35 -9.45 -10.05
CA THR A 25 0.24 -10.73 -10.49
C THR A 25 0.68 -10.61 -11.95
N LEU A 26 1.75 -9.86 -12.21
CA LEU A 26 2.53 -9.98 -13.43
C LEU A 26 3.28 -11.30 -13.27
N THR A 27 2.80 -12.34 -13.95
CA THR A 27 3.16 -13.74 -13.77
C THR A 27 4.65 -14.07 -13.98
N GLN A 28 5.51 -13.08 -14.28
CA GLN A 28 6.93 -13.29 -14.59
C GLN A 28 7.94 -12.54 -13.68
N HIS A 29 7.54 -11.59 -12.82
CA HIS A 29 8.48 -10.74 -12.06
C HIS A 29 8.28 -10.72 -10.54
N THR A 30 7.96 -11.86 -9.93
CA THR A 30 7.96 -11.97 -8.47
C THR A 30 9.09 -12.87 -8.03
N SER A 31 10.17 -12.26 -7.54
CA SER A 31 11.34 -12.99 -7.04
C SER A 31 10.92 -13.93 -5.91
N ARG A 32 11.59 -15.09 -5.80
CA ARG A 32 11.34 -16.05 -4.72
C ARG A 32 11.50 -15.40 -3.34
N LEU A 33 12.48 -14.50 -3.21
CA LEU A 33 12.73 -13.75 -1.98
C LEU A 33 11.55 -12.85 -1.61
N CYS A 34 11.00 -12.10 -2.57
CA CYS A 34 9.84 -11.24 -2.32
C CYS A 34 8.60 -12.05 -1.91
N LYS A 35 8.36 -13.20 -2.55
CA LYS A 35 7.27 -14.11 -2.15
C LYS A 35 7.43 -14.60 -0.72
N GLY A 36 8.62 -15.11 -0.38
CA GLY A 36 8.91 -15.61 0.96
C GLY A 36 8.74 -14.54 2.04
N TYR A 37 9.17 -13.31 1.77
CA TYR A 37 8.96 -12.19 2.68
C TYR A 37 7.48 -11.87 2.90
N LEU A 38 6.69 -11.77 1.82
CA LEU A 38 5.27 -11.44 1.91
C LEU A 38 4.47 -12.55 2.61
N THR A 39 4.72 -13.82 2.29
CA THR A 39 4.09 -14.96 2.97
C THR A 39 4.39 -14.97 4.46
N LYS A 40 5.63 -14.66 4.86
CA LYS A 40 5.98 -14.55 6.28
C LYS A 40 5.23 -13.39 6.97
N LYS A 41 5.14 -12.23 6.31
CA LYS A 41 4.41 -11.08 6.87
C LYS A 41 2.90 -11.32 7.00
N GLU A 42 2.33 -12.11 6.11
CA GLU A 42 0.95 -12.55 6.19
C GLU A 42 0.73 -13.56 7.31
N SER A 43 1.61 -14.57 7.45
CA SER A 43 1.54 -15.54 8.55
C SER A 43 1.70 -14.89 9.93
N ASP A 44 2.54 -13.85 10.01
CA ASP A 44 2.76 -13.07 11.24
C ASP A 44 1.58 -12.10 11.53
N GLY A 45 0.55 -12.04 10.66
CA GLY A 45 -0.59 -11.14 10.78
C GLY A 45 -0.24 -9.65 10.61
N VAL A 46 0.99 -9.34 10.18
CA VAL A 46 1.51 -7.98 10.04
C VAL A 46 0.97 -7.32 8.78
N LEU A 47 0.80 -8.09 7.70
CA LEU A 47 0.43 -7.56 6.40
C LEU A 47 -0.48 -8.55 5.65
N PRO A 48 -1.80 -8.31 5.62
CA PRO A 48 -2.71 -9.12 4.81
C PRO A 48 -2.40 -8.94 3.33
N GLN A 49 -2.17 -10.05 2.60
CA GLN A 49 -2.14 -10.02 1.15
C GLN A 49 -3.57 -10.07 0.62
N MET A 50 -3.88 -9.25 -0.38
CA MET A 50 -5.14 -9.37 -1.09
C MET A 50 -4.90 -10.11 -2.41
N THR A 51 -5.62 -11.21 -2.62
CA THR A 51 -5.61 -11.91 -3.91
C THR A 51 -6.21 -11.01 -4.96
N TRP A 52 -5.38 -10.50 -5.87
CA TRP A 52 -5.83 -9.69 -6.98
C TRP A 52 -6.18 -10.57 -8.18
N PRO A 53 -7.32 -10.35 -8.85
CA PRO A 53 -7.64 -11.08 -10.06
C PRO A 53 -6.60 -10.78 -11.17
N PRO A 54 -6.12 -11.82 -11.88
CA PRO A 54 -5.29 -11.59 -13.06
C PRO A 54 -6.06 -10.74 -14.08
N GLN A 55 -5.35 -9.88 -14.83
CA GLN A 55 -5.93 -9.03 -15.88
C GLN A 55 -6.87 -7.90 -15.42
N SER A 56 -6.78 -7.44 -14.18
CA SER A 56 -7.53 -6.25 -13.72
C SER A 56 -6.63 -5.02 -13.48
N PRO A 57 -6.02 -4.43 -14.53
CA PRO A 57 -5.26 -3.17 -14.40
C PRO A 57 -6.18 -1.99 -14.07
N HIS A 58 -7.40 -1.98 -14.59
CA HIS A 58 -8.40 -0.93 -14.34
C HIS A 58 -8.82 -0.80 -12.87
N LEU A 59 -8.61 -1.84 -12.06
CA LEU A 59 -8.89 -1.83 -10.63
C LEU A 59 -7.67 -1.33 -9.80
N ASN A 60 -6.49 -1.24 -10.41
CA ASN A 60 -5.28 -0.88 -9.70
C ASN A 60 -5.16 0.65 -9.64
N LEU A 61 -5.33 1.21 -8.44
CA LEU A 61 -5.24 2.66 -8.22
C LEU A 61 -3.92 3.26 -8.71
N ILE A 62 -2.84 2.47 -8.77
CA ILE A 62 -1.54 2.90 -9.27
C ILE A 62 -1.58 3.17 -10.79
N GLU A 63 -2.35 2.41 -11.57
CA GLU A 63 -2.48 2.66 -13.02
C GLU A 63 -3.15 4.03 -13.25
N MET A 64 -4.18 4.39 -12.46
CA MET A 64 -4.79 5.73 -12.54
C MET A 64 -3.81 6.86 -12.18
N VAL A 65 -2.91 6.62 -11.20
CA VAL A 65 -1.87 7.60 -10.86
C VAL A 65 -0.88 7.76 -12.01
N TRP A 66 -0.54 6.66 -12.71
CA TRP A 66 0.30 6.74 -13.90
C TRP A 66 -0.37 7.49 -15.05
N ASP A 67 -1.66 7.28 -15.28
CA ASP A 67 -2.43 7.99 -16.31
C ASP A 67 -2.47 9.50 -16.05
N GLU A 68 -2.74 9.89 -14.80
CA GLU A 68 -2.74 11.30 -14.36
C GLU A 68 -1.34 11.92 -14.52
N LEU A 69 -0.29 11.18 -14.16
CA LEU A 69 1.09 11.65 -14.31
C LEU A 69 1.42 11.90 -15.78
N ASP A 70 1.09 10.96 -16.68
CA ASP A 70 1.33 11.08 -18.11
C ASP A 70 0.58 12.28 -18.72
N SER A 71 -0.67 12.50 -18.31
CA SER A 71 -1.44 13.68 -18.70
C SER A 71 -0.73 14.98 -18.31
N ARG A 72 -0.29 15.10 -17.05
CA ARG A 72 0.43 16.31 -16.57
C ARG A 72 1.78 16.52 -17.24
N VAL A 73 2.49 15.44 -17.58
CA VAL A 73 3.75 15.52 -18.33
C VAL A 73 3.50 16.04 -19.74
N LYS A 74 2.44 15.55 -20.40
CA LYS A 74 2.04 16.03 -21.74
C LYS A 74 1.62 17.50 -21.74
N GLU A 75 0.90 17.95 -20.73
CA GLU A 75 0.53 19.37 -20.56
C GLU A 75 1.75 20.28 -20.35
N LYS A 76 2.79 19.77 -19.70
CA LYS A 76 4.03 20.51 -19.40
C LYS A 76 5.08 20.42 -20.49
N GLN A 77 4.79 19.81 -21.63
CA GLN A 77 5.74 19.74 -22.75
C GLN A 77 6.24 21.15 -23.07
N PRO A 78 7.56 21.41 -23.03
CA PRO A 78 8.08 22.71 -23.40
C PRO A 78 7.77 22.92 -24.89
N THR A 79 7.03 23.98 -25.21
CA THR A 79 7.08 24.54 -26.56
C THR A 79 8.55 24.82 -26.84
N SER A 80 9.14 24.16 -27.84
CA SER A 80 10.55 24.40 -28.16
C SER A 80 10.72 25.90 -28.37
N ALA A 81 11.63 26.50 -27.61
CA ALA A 81 12.00 27.90 -27.75
C ALA A 81 12.63 28.17 -29.12
#